data_AF-A0A7C6AHG0-F1
#
_entry.id   AF-A0A7C6AHG0-F1
#
_cell.length_a   1.000
_cell.length_b   1.000
_cell.length_c   1.000
_cell.angle_alpha   90.00
_cell.angle_beta   90.00
_cell.angle_gamma   90.00
#
_symmetry.space_group_name_H-M   'P 1'
#
loop_
_entity.id
_entity.type
_entity.pdbx_description
1 polymer ?
#
loop_
_entity_poly.entity_id
_entity_poly.type
_entity_poly.pdbx_seq_one_letter_code
_entity_poly.pdbx_strand_id
1 'polypeptide(L)'
;MSKISRRMFLAGVVAGAAAVIYSSIEAHRIIVTRLRLGLGVKTAFLADTHTHSMGPVEKKVLEVLRRERPRIILHGGDVIDEFTGPLDQIRFYLSYMEAEEKYAVLGNHDYWCGRTGELMRVLTECGFKVLRDEVVESGVGKILGVDWR
;
A
#
# COMPACT_ATOMS: atom_id res chain seq x y z
N MET A 1 -35.88 2.58 -35.39
CA MET A 1 -34.59 2.24 -34.75
C MET A 1 -33.47 2.45 -35.77
N SER A 2 -32.57 3.41 -35.56
CA SER A 2 -31.45 3.64 -36.48
C SER A 2 -30.49 2.46 -36.45
N LYS A 3 -30.17 1.89 -37.62
CA LYS A 3 -29.21 0.77 -37.73
C LYS A 3 -27.79 1.29 -37.49
N ILE A 4 -27.05 0.68 -36.57
CA ILE A 4 -25.63 0.99 -36.33
C ILE A 4 -24.83 0.59 -37.57
N SER A 5 -24.07 1.52 -38.15
CA SER A 5 -23.19 1.20 -39.26
C SER A 5 -21.95 0.42 -38.80
N ARG A 6 -21.34 -0.38 -39.68
CA ARG A 6 -20.08 -1.09 -39.37
C ARG A 6 -18.98 -0.15 -38.85
N ARG A 7 -18.91 1.08 -39.39
CA ARG A 7 -17.96 2.11 -38.94
C ARG A 7 -18.24 2.57 -37.52
N MET A 8 -19.51 2.80 -37.18
CA MET A 8 -19.90 3.17 -35.81
C MET A 8 -19.65 2.05 -34.82
N PHE A 9 -19.92 0.79 -35.21
CA PHE A 9 -19.61 -0.37 -34.39
C PHE A 9 -18.10 -0.49 -34.13
N LEU A 10 -17.27 -0.40 -35.18
CA LEU A 10 -15.82 -0.44 -35.05
C LEU A 10 -15.28 0.72 -34.20
N ALA A 11 -15.79 1.93 -34.37
CA ALA A 11 -15.40 3.08 -33.55
C ALA A 11 -15.72 2.85 -32.07
N GLY A 12 -16.88 2.26 -31.77
CA GLY A 12 -17.26 1.89 -30.39
C GLY A 12 -16.32 0.84 -29.78
N VAL A 13 -15.96 -0.20 -30.54
CA VAL A 13 -14.99 -1.22 -30.09
C VAL A 13 -13.62 -0.60 -29.80
N VAL A 14 -13.13 0.28 -30.69
CA VAL A 14 -11.84 0.96 -30.50
C VAL A 14 -11.86 1.87 -29.27
N ALA A 15 -12.93 2.65 -29.08
CA ALA A 15 -13.07 3.51 -27.90
C ALA A 15 -13.13 2.70 -26.59
N GLY A 16 -13.85 1.58 -26.59
CA GLY A 16 -13.91 0.67 -25.45
C GLY A 16 -12.54 0.06 -25.12
N ALA A 17 -11.81 -0.42 -26.11
CA ALA A 17 -10.46 -0.96 -25.93
C ALA A 17 -9.49 0.12 -25.38
N ALA A 18 -9.55 1.34 -25.92
CA ALA A 18 -8.73 2.46 -25.46
C ALA A 18 -9.03 2.82 -23.99
N ALA A 19 -10.31 2.82 -23.59
CA ALA A 19 -10.69 3.06 -22.20
C ALA A 19 -10.16 1.98 -21.25
N VAL A 20 -10.26 0.70 -21.62
CA VAL A 20 -9.71 -0.41 -20.82
C VAL A 20 -8.20 -0.30 -20.68
N ILE A 21 -7.49 -0.01 -21.77
CA ILE A 21 -6.03 0.18 -21.75
C ILE A 21 -5.65 1.35 -20.86
N TYR A 22 -6.32 2.50 -21.02
CA TYR A 22 -6.07 3.69 -20.21
C TYR A 22 -6.31 3.41 -18.71
N SER A 23 -7.45 2.83 -18.36
CA SER A 23 -7.77 2.47 -16.97
C SER A 23 -6.76 1.50 -16.38
N SER A 24 -6.30 0.53 -17.17
CA SER A 24 -5.24 -0.40 -16.75
C SER A 24 -3.92 0.32 -16.48
N ILE A 25 -3.50 1.24 -17.37
CA ILE A 25 -2.27 2.02 -17.17
C ILE A 25 -2.38 2.89 -15.91
N GLU A 26 -3.49 3.61 -15.74
CA GLU A 26 -3.69 4.51 -14.62
C GLU A 26 -3.77 3.76 -13.29
N ALA A 27 -4.43 2.60 -13.25
CA ALA A 27 -4.49 1.76 -12.05
C ALA A 27 -3.12 1.25 -11.56
N HIS A 28 -2.14 1.13 -12.45
CA HIS A 28 -0.78 0.69 -12.11
C HIS A 28 0.22 1.85 -11.96
N ARG A 29 -0.25 3.09 -12.07
CA ARG A 29 0.61 4.26 -12.03
C ARG A 29 0.88 4.67 -10.58
N ILE A 30 2.15 4.59 -10.17
CA ILE A 30 2.60 5.07 -8.86
C ILE A 30 3.20 6.47 -9.00
N ILE A 31 2.67 7.41 -8.21
CA ILE A 31 3.23 8.75 -8.05
C ILE A 31 3.94 8.82 -6.70
N VAL A 32 5.20 9.26 -6.71
CA VAL A 32 5.99 9.43 -5.49
C VAL A 32 6.01 10.90 -5.09
N THR A 33 5.26 11.23 -4.04
CA THR A 33 5.26 12.57 -3.43
C THR A 33 6.41 12.69 -2.43
N ARG A 34 7.18 13.77 -2.51
CA ARG A 34 8.29 14.05 -1.58
C ARG A 34 8.03 15.32 -0.81
N LEU A 35 7.90 15.19 0.51
CA LEU A 35 7.69 16.31 1.43
C LEU A 35 9.01 16.65 2.13
N ARG A 36 9.34 17.94 2.25
CA ARG A 36 10.52 18.42 2.98
C ARG A 36 10.08 19.03 4.30
N LEU A 37 9.97 18.18 5.32
CA LEU A 37 9.43 18.56 6.63
C LEU A 37 10.51 19.00 7.64
N GLY A 38 11.79 19.04 7.25
CA GLY A 38 12.88 19.45 8.15
C GLY A 38 13.24 18.42 9.23
N LEU A 39 12.75 17.19 9.11
CA LEU A 39 12.89 16.13 10.12
C LEU A 39 14.28 15.46 10.18
N GLY A 40 15.21 15.82 9.30
CA GLY A 40 16.59 15.31 9.31
C GLY A 40 16.75 13.84 8.91
N VAL A 41 15.66 13.10 8.69
CA VAL A 41 15.66 11.69 8.31
C VAL A 41 14.69 11.43 7.16
N LYS A 42 15.05 10.50 6.27
CA LYS A 42 14.20 10.09 5.16
C LYS A 42 13.26 8.99 5.62
N THR A 43 11.96 9.28 5.57
CA THR A 43 10.89 8.37 5.96
C THR A 43 9.99 8.08 4.76
N ALA A 44 9.65 6.81 4.55
CA ALA A 44 8.59 6.43 3.64
C ALA A 44 7.29 6.25 4.43
N PHE A 45 6.20 6.77 3.88
CA PHE A 45 4.86 6.65 4.46
C PHE A 45 3.96 5.98 3.43
N LEU A 46 3.30 4.89 3.83
CA LEU A 46 2.32 4.14 3.06
C LEU A 46 1.04 4.05 3.89
N ALA A 47 -0.12 4.04 3.26
CA ALA A 47 -1.41 3.84 3.90
C ALA A 47 -2.41 3.34 2.86
N ASP A 48 -3.53 2.77 3.30
CA ASP A 48 -4.65 2.35 2.44
C ASP A 48 -4.17 1.49 1.26
N THR A 49 -3.28 0.53 1.54
CA THR A 49 -2.65 -0.27 0.49
C THR A 49 -3.53 -1.41 0.01
N HIS A 50 -4.45 -1.91 0.86
CA HIS A 50 -5.37 -3.01 0.51
C HIS A 50 -4.65 -4.14 -0.24
N THR A 51 -3.52 -4.58 0.30
CA THR A 51 -2.63 -5.50 -0.39
C THR A 51 -3.22 -6.91 -0.38
N HIS A 52 -3.49 -7.45 -1.56
CA HIS A 52 -3.98 -8.83 -1.70
C HIS A 52 -2.88 -9.83 -2.13
N SER A 53 -1.86 -9.38 -2.87
CA SER A 53 -0.79 -10.24 -3.36
C SER A 53 0.42 -9.46 -3.86
N MET A 54 1.51 -10.14 -4.21
CA MET A 54 2.70 -9.53 -4.83
C MET A 54 2.48 -9.25 -6.33
N GLY A 55 1.74 -8.18 -6.63
CA GLY A 55 1.39 -7.73 -7.97
C GLY A 55 2.36 -6.70 -8.57
N PRO A 56 1.99 -6.09 -9.72
CA PRO A 56 2.82 -5.07 -10.37
C PRO A 56 2.98 -3.79 -9.53
N VAL A 57 1.93 -3.39 -8.80
CA VAL A 57 1.96 -2.21 -7.92
C VAL A 57 2.92 -2.44 -6.76
N GLU A 58 2.80 -3.58 -6.06
CA GLU A 58 3.65 -3.95 -4.93
C GLU A 58 5.12 -4.05 -5.34
N LYS A 59 5.40 -4.66 -6.49
CA LYS A 59 6.76 -4.71 -7.06
C LYS A 59 7.31 -3.31 -7.31
N LYS A 60 6.47 -2.39 -7.80
CA LYS A 60 6.88 -1.01 -8.07
C LYS A 60 7.08 -0.21 -6.78
N VAL A 61 6.25 -0.42 -5.75
CA VAL A 61 6.47 0.14 -4.41
C VAL A 61 7.82 -0.32 -3.85
N LEU A 62 8.13 -1.61 -3.91
CA LEU A 62 9.43 -2.12 -3.44
C LEU A 62 10.61 -1.56 -4.23
N GLU A 63 10.47 -1.36 -5.54
CA GLU A 63 11.49 -0.69 -6.36
C GLU A 63 11.70 0.77 -5.90
N VAL A 64 10.61 1.49 -5.63
CA VAL A 64 10.67 2.86 -5.09
C VAL A 64 11.35 2.88 -3.73
N LEU A 65 10.96 2.01 -2.80
CA LEU A 65 11.57 1.92 -1.46
C LEU A 65 13.07 1.62 -1.57
N ARG A 66 13.47 0.64 -2.39
CA ARG A 66 14.89 0.32 -2.64
C ARG A 66 15.67 1.49 -3.21
N ARG A 67 15.09 2.28 -4.12
CA ARG A 67 15.75 3.45 -4.70
C ARG A 67 15.83 4.61 -3.72
N GLU A 68 14.77 4.86 -2.96
CA GLU A 68 14.73 5.96 -2.00
C GLU A 68 15.59 5.69 -0.76
N ARG A 69 15.78 4.41 -0.40
CA ARG A 69 16.51 3.97 0.81
C ARG A 69 16.03 4.73 2.05
N PRO A 70 14.72 4.68 2.40
CA PRO A 70 14.24 5.31 3.61
C PRO A 70 14.87 4.64 4.83
N ARG A 71 15.16 5.44 5.86
CA ARG A 71 15.63 4.91 7.14
C ARG A 71 14.47 4.37 7.96
N ILE A 72 13.29 4.98 7.81
CA ILE A 72 12.06 4.64 8.53
C ILE A 72 10.96 4.33 7.52
N ILE A 73 10.21 3.26 7.73
CA ILE A 73 8.95 2.98 7.03
C ILE A 73 7.79 3.09 8.02
N LEU A 74 6.78 3.85 7.64
CA LEU A 74 5.53 4.01 8.38
C LEU A 74 4.38 3.46 7.52
N HIS A 75 3.60 2.53 8.07
CA HIS A 75 2.34 2.08 7.48
C HIS A 75 1.16 2.61 8.30
N GLY A 76 0.35 3.48 7.69
CA GLY A 76 -0.78 4.18 8.30
C GLY A 76 -2.06 3.38 8.44
N GLY A 77 -2.00 2.03 8.45
CA GLY A 77 -3.18 1.17 8.43
C GLY A 77 -3.75 0.87 7.04
N ASP A 78 -4.83 0.09 7.04
CA ASP A 78 -5.52 -0.49 5.88
C ASP A 78 -4.54 -1.25 4.96
N VAL A 79 -3.83 -2.20 5.58
CA VAL A 79 -2.89 -3.11 4.91
C VAL A 79 -3.65 -4.18 4.15
N ILE A 80 -4.72 -4.71 4.73
CA ILE A 80 -5.56 -5.78 4.15
C ILE A 80 -7.04 -5.44 4.32
N ASP A 81 -7.89 -6.20 3.64
CA ASP A 81 -9.34 -6.09 3.77
C ASP A 81 -10.04 -7.46 3.69
N GLU A 82 -11.37 -7.43 3.64
CA GLU A 82 -12.23 -8.62 3.55
C GLU A 82 -12.03 -9.47 2.28
N PHE A 83 -11.40 -8.92 1.23
CA PHE A 83 -11.11 -9.61 -0.02
C PHE A 83 -9.71 -10.22 -0.03
N THR A 84 -8.86 -9.87 0.94
CA THR A 84 -7.51 -10.44 1.04
C THR A 84 -7.54 -11.93 1.38
N GLY A 85 -6.89 -12.74 0.52
CA GLY A 85 -6.71 -14.17 0.71
C GLY A 85 -5.69 -14.55 1.81
N PRO A 86 -5.07 -15.74 1.74
CA PRO A 86 -4.02 -16.14 2.68
C PRO A 86 -2.89 -15.09 2.77
N LEU A 87 -2.39 -14.80 3.99
CA LEU A 87 -1.43 -13.71 4.20
C LEU A 87 0.01 -14.04 3.76
N ASP A 88 0.28 -15.19 3.16
CA ASP A 88 1.63 -15.57 2.72
C ASP A 88 2.21 -14.57 1.71
N GLN A 89 1.37 -14.06 0.79
CA GLN A 89 1.79 -13.06 -0.18
C GLN A 89 2.02 -11.68 0.47
N ILE A 90 1.23 -11.34 1.49
CA ILE A 90 1.35 -10.09 2.25
C ILE A 90 2.64 -10.14 3.08
N ARG A 91 2.89 -11.27 3.75
CA ARG A 91 4.14 -11.55 4.46
C ARG A 91 5.35 -11.45 3.53
N PHE A 92 5.27 -12.02 2.34
CA PHE A 92 6.33 -11.91 1.35
C PHE A 92 6.55 -10.44 0.93
N TYR A 93 5.50 -9.70 0.62
CA TYR A 93 5.62 -8.29 0.26
C TYR A 93 6.24 -7.43 1.36
N LEU A 94 5.76 -7.57 2.60
CA LEU A 94 6.24 -6.82 3.76
C LEU A 94 7.68 -7.19 4.13
N SER A 95 8.11 -8.44 3.93
CA SER A 95 9.48 -8.86 4.25
C SER A 95 10.54 -8.21 3.36
N TYR A 96 10.21 -7.83 2.12
CA TYR A 96 11.10 -7.06 1.23
C TYR A 96 11.16 -5.56 1.52
N MET A 97 10.32 -5.04 2.42
CA MET A 97 10.38 -3.64 2.82
C MET A 97 11.54 -3.42 3.78
N GLU A 98 12.73 -3.11 3.26
CA GLU A 98 13.93 -2.88 4.08
C GLU A 98 14.02 -1.44 4.59
N ALA A 99 14.17 -1.29 5.91
CA ALA A 99 14.43 -0.04 6.62
C ALA A 99 15.02 -0.36 8.01
N GLU A 100 15.67 0.61 8.64
CA GLU A 100 16.21 0.46 10.01
C GLU A 100 15.09 0.37 11.04
N GLU A 101 14.04 1.16 10.83
CA GLU A 101 12.87 1.19 11.71
C GLU A 101 11.59 1.05 10.88
N LYS A 102 10.66 0.21 11.35
CA LYS A 102 9.38 0.00 10.69
C LYS A 102 8.27 0.07 11.71
N TYR A 103 7.29 0.92 11.47
CA TYR A 103 6.13 1.11 12.34
C TYR A 103 4.85 0.99 11.54
N ALA A 104 3.82 0.41 12.16
CA ALA A 104 2.49 0.33 11.58
C ALA A 104 1.44 0.70 12.63
N VAL A 105 0.35 1.31 12.18
CA VAL A 105 -0.92 1.32 12.91
C VAL A 105 -1.93 0.45 12.17
N LEU A 106 -3.05 0.13 12.81
CA LEU A 106 -4.13 -0.64 12.20
C LEU A 106 -5.23 0.32 11.75
N GLY A 107 -5.71 0.13 10.53
CA GLY A 107 -6.85 0.86 9.97
C GLY A 107 -8.17 0.13 10.19
N ASN A 108 -9.26 0.70 9.71
CA ASN A 108 -10.59 0.10 9.84
C ASN A 108 -10.73 -1.22 9.09
N HIS A 109 -10.21 -1.35 7.88
CA HIS A 109 -10.32 -2.59 7.10
C HIS A 109 -9.50 -3.73 7.71
N ASP A 110 -8.38 -3.40 8.35
CA ASP A 110 -7.58 -4.35 9.13
C ASP A 110 -8.39 -4.94 10.31
N TYR A 111 -9.36 -4.18 10.82
CA TYR A 111 -10.32 -4.64 11.84
C TYR A 111 -11.54 -5.34 11.25
N TRP A 112 -12.16 -4.77 10.22
CA TRP A 112 -13.42 -5.24 9.66
C TRP A 112 -13.30 -6.61 9.01
N CYS A 113 -12.13 -6.96 8.47
CA CYS A 113 -11.90 -8.28 7.89
C CYS A 113 -11.86 -9.43 8.92
N GLY A 114 -11.88 -9.14 10.23
CA GLY A 114 -11.86 -10.15 11.30
C GLY A 114 -10.51 -10.87 11.47
N ARG A 115 -9.45 -10.41 10.79
CA ARG A 115 -8.12 -11.05 10.75
C ARG A 115 -7.02 -10.20 11.37
N THR A 116 -7.37 -9.19 12.16
CA THR A 116 -6.43 -8.26 12.81
C THR A 116 -5.29 -8.98 13.54
N GLY A 117 -5.60 -10.02 14.31
CA GLY A 117 -4.58 -10.77 15.04
C GLY A 117 -3.60 -11.52 14.13
N GLU A 118 -4.06 -11.97 12.95
CA GLU A 118 -3.19 -12.59 11.94
C GLU A 118 -2.30 -11.56 11.27
N LEU A 119 -2.87 -10.42 10.89
CA LEU A 119 -2.13 -9.30 10.30
C LEU A 119 -1.05 -8.78 11.26
N MET A 120 -1.37 -8.56 12.54
CA MET A 120 -0.41 -8.09 13.53
C MET A 120 0.78 -9.04 13.67
N ARG A 121 0.53 -10.37 13.64
CA ARG A 121 1.62 -11.36 13.65
C ARG A 121 2.48 -11.25 12.40
N VAL A 122 1.87 -11.15 11.23
CA VAL A 122 2.59 -10.96 9.96
C VAL A 122 3.45 -9.70 9.98
N LEU A 123 2.90 -8.55 10.38
CA LEU A 123 3.62 -7.29 10.52
C LEU A 123 4.83 -7.44 11.45
N THR A 124 4.60 -8.01 12.64
CA THR A 124 5.65 -8.22 13.65
C THR A 124 6.77 -9.13 13.13
N GLU A 125 6.42 -10.25 12.50
CA GLU A 125 7.38 -11.17 11.89
C GLU A 125 8.17 -10.52 10.74
N CYS A 126 7.59 -9.54 10.04
CA CYS A 126 8.27 -8.76 9.00
C CYS A 126 9.06 -7.55 9.54
N GLY A 127 9.17 -7.43 10.87
CA GLY A 127 9.96 -6.42 11.56
C GLY A 127 9.26 -5.08 11.79
N PHE A 128 7.94 -5.01 11.61
CA PHE A 128 7.15 -3.83 11.99
C PHE A 128 6.81 -3.89 13.48
N LYS A 129 7.00 -2.77 14.18
CA LYS A 129 6.36 -2.55 15.48
C LYS A 129 4.96 -1.97 15.25
N VAL A 130 3.93 -2.72 15.62
CA VAL A 130 2.54 -2.23 15.58
C VAL A 130 2.30 -1.34 16.79
N LEU A 131 1.93 -0.09 16.56
CA LEU A 131 1.64 0.92 17.58
C LEU A 131 0.13 1.04 17.75
N ARG A 132 -0.37 0.95 18.99
CA ARG A 132 -1.80 1.03 19.31
C ARG A 132 -2.01 1.97 20.50
N ASP A 133 -2.26 3.24 20.20
CA ASP A 133 -2.28 4.34 21.18
C ASP A 133 -0.98 4.42 21.99
N GLU A 134 0.14 4.23 21.28
CA GLU A 134 1.47 4.12 21.86
C GLU A 134 2.42 5.14 21.24
N VAL A 135 3.34 5.62 22.07
CA VAL A 135 4.47 6.46 21.65
C VAL A 135 5.73 5.60 21.57
N VAL A 136 6.53 5.85 20.54
CA VAL A 136 7.87 5.27 20.40
C VAL A 136 8.90 6.36 20.11
N GLU A 137 10.09 6.19 20.67
CA GLU A 137 11.27 6.99 20.29
C GLU A 137 11.89 6.38 19.03
N SER A 138 12.12 7.22 18.03
CA SER A 138 12.62 6.84 16.70
C SER A 138 13.77 7.76 16.29
N GLY A 139 14.53 7.40 15.26
CA GLY A 139 15.52 8.27 14.64
C GLY A 139 14.98 9.62 14.13
N VAL A 140 13.65 9.80 14.03
CA VAL A 140 12.98 11.07 13.69
C VAL A 140 12.52 11.88 14.91
N GLY A 141 12.60 11.31 16.12
CA GLY A 141 11.96 11.81 17.33
C GLY A 141 10.80 10.92 17.77
N LYS A 142 9.87 11.48 18.54
CA LYS A 142 8.69 10.75 19.04
C LYS A 142 7.66 10.53 17.93
N ILE A 143 7.25 9.28 17.75
CA ILE A 143 6.13 8.90 16.89
C ILE A 143 4.99 8.43 17.80
N LEU A 144 3.81 9.04 17.65
CA LEU A 144 2.57 8.57 18.24
C LEU A 144 1.81 7.75 17.18
N GLY A 145 1.56 6.48 17.47
CA GLY A 145 0.64 5.67 16.69
C GLY A 145 -0.74 5.72 17.33
N VAL A 146 -1.71 6.28 16.61
CA VAL A 146 -3.12 6.31 17.02
C VAL A 146 -3.80 5.09 16.41
N ASP A 147 -4.39 4.25 17.25
CA ASP A 147 -5.19 3.12 16.77
C ASP A 147 -6.47 3.66 16.14
N TRP A 148 -7.04 2.98 15.16
CA TRP A 148 -8.33 3.40 14.60
C TRP A 148 -9.48 3.37 15.63
N ARG A 149 -9.30 2.64 16.74
CA ARG A 149 -10.34 2.33 17.72
C ARG A 149 -10.31 3.23 18.95
#